data_AF-A0A3N5WS14-F1
#
_entry.id   AF-A0A3N5WS14-F1
#
_cell.length_a   1.000
_cell.length_b   1.000
_cell.length_c   1.000
_cell.angle_alpha   90.00
_cell.angle_beta   90.00
_cell.angle_gamma   90.00
#
_symmetry.space_group_name_H-M   'P 1'
#
loop_
_entity.id
_entity.type
_entity.pdbx_description
1 polymer ?
#
loop_
_entity_poly.entity_id
_entity_poly.type
_entity_poly.pdbx_seq_one_letter_code
_entity_poly.pdbx_strand_id
1 'polypeptide(L)'
;IVTTGKEMLMTRGALTTFSAANDVSKYFAIIPAAFASTYPELGTLNVMRLHSPESAVLSAVIFNALIIVALIPLALRGVRYRSIPASSLLKRNLLLYGVGGVLAPFPGIKLIDLVLQAMGV
;
A
#
# COMPACT_ATOMS: atom_id res chain seq x y z
N ILE A 1 14.48 -21.02 -19.54
CA ILE A 1 15.42 -19.96 -19.08
C ILE A 1 14.88 -18.55 -19.42
N VAL A 2 14.64 -18.21 -20.70
CA VAL A 2 14.13 -16.87 -21.08
C VAL A 2 12.78 -16.51 -20.44
N THR A 3 11.83 -17.45 -20.38
CA THR A 3 10.51 -17.22 -19.77
C THR A 3 10.62 -16.91 -18.27
N THR A 4 11.43 -17.69 -17.54
CA THR A 4 11.70 -17.46 -16.10
C THR A 4 12.36 -16.11 -15.85
N GLY A 5 13.29 -15.69 -16.71
CA GLY A 5 13.89 -14.35 -16.66
C GLY A 5 12.86 -13.24 -16.84
N LYS A 6 11.94 -13.40 -17.81
CA LYS A 6 10.82 -12.47 -18.02
C LYS A 6 9.88 -12.42 -16.81
N GLU A 7 9.57 -13.57 -16.20
CA GLU A 7 8.73 -13.62 -15.00
C GLU A 7 9.37 -12.93 -13.79
N MET A 8 10.68 -13.11 -13.58
CA MET A 8 11.42 -12.38 -12.53
C MET A 8 11.38 -10.86 -12.75
N LEU A 9 11.59 -10.41 -13.99
CA LEU A 9 11.51 -8.98 -14.34
C LEU A 9 10.09 -8.42 -14.13
N MET A 10 9.06 -9.14 -14.56
CA MET A 10 7.66 -8.74 -14.36
C MET A 10 7.29 -8.68 -12.88
N THR A 11 7.74 -9.65 -12.09
CA THR A 11 7.50 -9.69 -10.64
C THR A 11 8.14 -8.50 -9.95
N ARG A 12 9.39 -8.18 -10.28
CA ARG A 12 10.07 -7.01 -9.74
C ARG A 12 9.36 -5.71 -10.11
N GLY A 13 8.97 -5.54 -11.37
CA GLY A 13 8.23 -4.36 -11.82
C GLY A 13 6.87 -4.20 -11.12
N ALA A 14 6.14 -5.29 -10.95
CA ALA A 14 4.88 -5.32 -10.20
C ALA A 14 5.06 -4.90 -8.75
N LEU A 15 6.05 -5.48 -8.05
CA LEU A 15 6.34 -5.17 -6.66
C LEU A 15 6.78 -3.73 -6.46
N THR A 16 7.64 -3.19 -7.32
CA THR A 16 8.06 -1.77 -7.26
C THR A 16 6.88 -0.83 -7.51
N THR A 17 6.01 -1.17 -8.45
CA THR A 17 4.81 -0.35 -8.73
C THR A 17 3.86 -0.36 -7.54
N PHE A 18 3.63 -1.54 -6.96
CA PHE A 18 2.79 -1.68 -5.77
C PHE A 18 3.38 -0.94 -4.58
N SER A 19 4.67 -1.11 -4.29
CA SER A 19 5.31 -0.48 -3.13
C SER A 19 5.30 1.05 -3.23
N ALA A 20 5.59 1.60 -4.40
CA ALA A 20 5.55 3.05 -4.62
C ALA A 20 4.13 3.61 -4.44
N ALA A 21 3.13 2.94 -5.02
CA ALA A 21 1.73 3.34 -4.86
C ALA A 21 1.26 3.25 -3.40
N ASN A 22 1.69 2.20 -2.69
CA ASN A 22 1.44 2.02 -1.27
C ASN A 22 2.06 3.12 -0.40
N ASP A 23 3.28 3.57 -0.74
CA ASP A 23 3.94 4.65 -0.01
C ASP A 23 3.17 5.97 -0.13
N VAL A 24 2.62 6.26 -1.32
CA VAL A 24 1.75 7.43 -1.53
C VAL A 24 0.51 7.37 -0.63
N SER A 25 -0.13 6.20 -0.54
CA SER A 25 -1.34 6.05 0.30
C SER A 25 -1.07 6.23 1.78
N LYS A 26 0.09 5.80 2.27
CA LYS A 26 0.47 5.97 3.68
C LYS A 26 0.57 7.45 4.08
N TYR A 27 0.89 8.36 3.15
CA TYR A 27 0.90 9.79 3.45
C TYR A 27 -0.48 10.33 3.85
N PHE A 28 -1.58 9.76 3.34
CA PHE A 28 -2.93 10.15 3.75
C PHE A 28 -3.26 9.75 5.19
N ALA A 29 -2.54 8.78 5.77
CA ALA A 29 -2.67 8.44 7.19
C ALA A 29 -1.77 9.33 8.05
N ILE A 30 -0.50 9.49 7.64
CA ILE A 30 0.54 10.11 8.48
C ILE A 30 0.46 11.64 8.47
N ILE A 31 0.24 12.29 7.32
CA ILE A 31 0.27 13.76 7.23
C ILE A 31 -0.81 14.40 8.12
N PRO A 32 -2.09 13.99 8.05
CA PRO A 32 -3.11 14.57 8.92
C PRO A 32 -2.79 14.30 10.40
N ALA A 33 -2.36 13.08 10.73
CA ALA A 33 -2.04 12.69 12.10
C ALA A 33 -0.88 13.52 12.68
N ALA A 34 0.24 13.63 11.95
CA ALA A 34 1.45 14.29 12.43
C ALA A 34 1.29 15.80 12.57
N PHE A 35 0.42 16.42 11.78
CA PHE A 35 0.34 17.88 11.70
C PHE A 35 -0.99 18.49 12.14
N ALA A 36 -2.06 17.71 12.40
CA ALA A 36 -3.36 18.27 12.79
C ALA A 36 -3.33 19.13 14.07
N SER A 37 -2.37 18.93 14.96
CA SER A 37 -2.18 19.77 16.15
C SER A 37 -1.57 21.14 15.84
N THR A 38 -0.74 21.23 14.80
CA THR A 38 -0.06 22.46 14.38
C THR A 38 -0.83 23.21 13.29
N TYR A 39 -1.44 22.46 12.37
CA TYR A 39 -2.23 22.94 11.24
C TYR A 39 -3.56 22.19 11.21
N PRO A 40 -4.58 22.66 11.94
CA PRO A 40 -5.89 22.00 12.04
C PRO A 40 -6.56 21.76 10.69
N GLU A 41 -6.26 22.59 9.68
CA GLU A 41 -6.76 22.46 8.32
C GLU A 41 -6.35 21.13 7.68
N LEU A 42 -5.16 20.60 8.02
CA LEU A 42 -4.70 19.30 7.54
C LEU A 42 -5.49 18.13 8.14
N GLY A 43 -6.24 18.35 9.23
CA GLY A 43 -7.19 17.37 9.75
C GLY A 43 -8.28 16.99 8.74
N THR A 44 -8.62 17.91 7.82
CA THR A 44 -9.59 17.63 6.74
C THR A 44 -9.09 16.60 5.72
N LEU A 45 -7.77 16.42 5.63
CA LEU A 45 -7.12 15.41 4.79
C LEU A 45 -7.16 14.00 5.41
N ASN A 46 -7.72 13.84 6.61
CA ASN A 46 -7.97 12.53 7.23
C ASN A 46 -9.11 11.80 6.51
N VAL A 47 -8.86 11.40 5.26
CA VAL A 47 -9.81 10.68 4.40
C VAL A 47 -10.22 9.35 5.05
N MET A 48 -9.30 8.71 5.78
CA MET A 48 -9.54 7.44 6.47
C MET A 48 -10.32 7.60 7.79
N ARG A 49 -10.52 8.84 8.27
CA ARG A 49 -11.14 9.15 9.58
C ARG A 49 -10.54 8.32 10.72
N LEU A 50 -9.22 8.29 10.81
CA LEU A 50 -8.48 7.61 11.88
C LEU A 50 -8.76 8.26 13.24
N HIS A 51 -8.73 7.46 14.32
CA HIS A 51 -9.26 7.86 15.62
C HIS A 51 -8.43 8.95 16.32
N SER A 52 -7.12 8.76 16.41
CA SER A 52 -6.18 9.71 16.99
C SER A 52 -4.88 9.80 16.18
N PRO A 53 -4.07 10.87 16.35
CA PRO A 53 -2.73 10.94 15.77
C PRO A 53 -1.86 9.74 16.12
N GLU A 54 -1.91 9.30 17.38
CA GLU A 54 -1.11 8.19 17.90
C GLU A 54 -1.55 6.86 17.26
N SER A 55 -2.86 6.57 17.22
CA SER A 55 -3.40 5.35 16.63
C SER A 55 -3.15 5.31 15.12
N ALA A 56 -3.19 6.47 14.44
CA ALA A 56 -2.91 6.58 13.02
C ALA A 56 -1.47 6.21 12.67
N VAL A 57 -0.49 6.74 13.42
CA VAL A 57 0.92 6.41 13.23
C VAL A 57 1.16 4.93 13.53
N LEU A 58 0.61 4.41 14.64
CA LEU A 58 0.77 3.00 15.01
C LEU A 58 0.17 2.07 13.94
N SER A 59 -1.03 2.39 13.45
CA SER A 59 -1.72 1.62 12.42
C SER A 59 -0.93 1.58 11.11
N ALA A 60 -0.38 2.72 10.69
CA ALA A 60 0.44 2.80 9.49
C ALA A 60 1.74 1.99 9.61
N VAL A 61 2.39 2.01 10.78
CA VAL A 61 3.60 1.23 11.04
C VAL A 61 3.30 -0.28 11.07
N ILE A 62 2.24 -0.70 11.76
CA ILE A 62 1.80 -2.10 11.79
C ILE A 62 1.45 -2.58 10.38
N PHE A 63 0.70 -1.78 9.62
CA PHE A 63 0.35 -2.11 8.24
C PHE A 63 1.61 -2.31 7.38
N ASN A 64 2.64 -1.48 7.55
CA ASN A 64 3.90 -1.62 6.82
C ASN A 64 4.62 -2.95 7.13
N ALA A 65 4.54 -3.43 8.37
CA ALA A 65 5.08 -4.75 8.73
C ALA A 65 4.26 -5.89 8.08
N LEU A 66 2.93 -5.79 8.13
CA LEU A 66 2.04 -6.82 7.57
C LEU A 66 2.10 -6.89 6.04
N ILE A 67 2.21 -5.75 5.35
CA ILE A 67 2.21 -5.72 3.89
C ILE A 67 3.45 -6.39 3.32
N ILE A 68 4.61 -6.30 4.00
CA ILE A 68 5.82 -7.02 3.60
C ILE A 68 5.55 -8.53 3.61
N VAL A 69 5.00 -9.05 4.72
CA VAL A 69 4.67 -10.48 4.86
C VAL A 69 3.66 -10.91 3.79
N ALA A 70 2.64 -10.10 3.53
CA ALA A 70 1.62 -10.37 2.52
C ALA A 70 2.18 -10.39 1.09
N LEU A 71 3.24 -9.65 0.80
CA LEU A 71 3.89 -9.60 -0.52
C LEU A 71 4.91 -10.72 -0.74
N ILE A 72 5.42 -11.39 0.31
CA ILE A 72 6.36 -12.51 0.18
C ILE A 72 5.81 -13.62 -0.73
N PRO A 73 4.57 -14.12 -0.57
CA PRO A 73 4.03 -15.15 -1.47
C PRO A 73 3.99 -14.71 -2.93
N LEU A 74 3.71 -13.43 -3.20
CA LEU A 74 3.72 -12.88 -4.55
C LEU A 74 5.14 -12.83 -5.13
N ALA A 75 6.12 -12.44 -4.31
CA ALA A 75 7.54 -12.42 -4.70
C ALA A 75 8.07 -13.84 -5.02
N LEU A 76 7.64 -14.86 -4.26
CA LEU A 76 8.07 -16.24 -4.44
C LEU A 76 7.35 -16.95 -5.59
N ARG A 77 6.04 -16.75 -5.76
CA ARG A 77 5.26 -17.37 -6.85
C ARG A 77 5.52 -16.74 -8.20
N GLY A 78 5.92 -15.47 -8.22
CA GLY A 78 6.15 -14.70 -9.43
C GLY A 78 4.87 -14.30 -10.16
N VAL A 79 5.00 -13.29 -11.02
CA VAL A 79 3.94 -12.80 -11.89
C VAL A 79 4.07 -13.47 -13.25
N ARG A 80 3.06 -14.29 -13.60
CA ARG A 80 3.03 -15.03 -14.88
C ARG A 80 3.19 -14.09 -16.07
N TYR A 81 4.17 -14.38 -16.90
CA TYR A 81 4.39 -13.65 -18.15
C TYR A 81 3.26 -13.95 -19.14
N ARG A 82 2.78 -12.91 -19.85
CA ARG A 82 1.87 -13.04 -20.99
C ARG A 82 2.49 -12.33 -22.18
N SER A 83 2.53 -13.00 -23.33
CA SER A 83 3.03 -12.45 -24.60
C SER A 83 2.03 -11.46 -25.20
N ILE A 84 1.89 -10.29 -24.59
CA ILE A 84 1.08 -9.17 -25.08
C ILE A 84 1.98 -7.94 -25.29
N PRO A 85 1.54 -6.94 -26.10
CA PRO A 85 2.34 -5.74 -26.36
C PRO A 85 2.79 -5.03 -25.08
N ALA A 86 3.97 -4.40 -25.12
CA ALA A 86 4.56 -3.74 -23.96
C ALA A 86 3.65 -2.66 -23.34
N SER A 87 2.95 -1.90 -24.19
CA SER A 87 1.97 -0.90 -23.74
C SER A 87 0.80 -1.51 -22.97
N SER A 88 0.30 -2.67 -23.41
CA SER A 88 -0.76 -3.42 -22.73
C SER A 88 -0.26 -4.02 -21.41
N LEU A 89 0.99 -4.51 -21.35
CA LEU A 89 1.61 -4.98 -20.11
C LEU A 89 1.74 -3.85 -19.09
N LEU A 90 2.24 -2.69 -19.50
CA LEU A 90 2.40 -1.52 -18.63
C LEU A 90 1.06 -1.07 -18.05
N LYS A 91 0.05 -0.88 -18.90
CA LYS A 91 -1.30 -0.50 -18.45
C LYS A 91 -1.85 -1.50 -17.44
N ARG A 92 -1.73 -2.80 -17.73
CA ARG A 92 -2.20 -3.85 -16.81
C ARG A 92 -1.45 -3.85 -15.49
N ASN A 93 -0.14 -3.59 -15.51
CA ASN A 93 0.68 -3.50 -14.31
C ASN A 93 0.27 -2.30 -13.44
N LEU A 94 0.11 -1.11 -14.05
CA LEU A 94 -0.36 0.09 -13.36
C LEU A 94 -1.79 -0.08 -12.81
N LEU A 95 -2.68 -0.68 -13.58
CA LEU A 95 -4.07 -0.91 -13.15
C LEU A 95 -4.18 -1.93 -12.02
N LEU A 96 -3.40 -3.02 -12.03
CA LEU A 96 -3.51 -4.04 -10.99
C LEU A 96 -2.66 -3.70 -9.77
N TYR A 97 -1.37 -3.44 -9.97
CA TYR A 97 -0.42 -3.23 -8.88
C TYR A 97 -0.34 -1.77 -8.44
N GLY A 98 -0.50 -0.81 -9.36
CA GLY A 98 -0.57 0.60 -9.00
C GLY A 98 -1.85 0.94 -8.26
N VAL A 99 -3.02 0.71 -8.87
CA VAL A 99 -4.31 0.97 -8.19
C VAL A 99 -4.46 0.08 -6.96
N GLY A 100 -4.06 -1.20 -7.04
CA GLY A 100 -4.05 -2.08 -5.87
C GLY A 100 -3.18 -1.55 -4.73
N GLY A 101 -1.98 -1.04 -5.04
CA GLY A 101 -1.08 -0.42 -4.07
C GLY A 101 -1.64 0.87 -3.50
N VAL A 102 -2.40 1.64 -4.28
CA VAL A 102 -3.09 2.84 -3.77
C VAL A 102 -4.23 2.45 -2.84
N LEU A 103 -5.07 1.49 -3.22
CA LEU A 103 -6.31 1.21 -2.52
C LEU A 103 -6.13 0.29 -1.30
N ALA A 104 -5.25 -0.71 -1.36
CA ALA A 104 -5.09 -1.70 -0.29
C ALA A 104 -4.76 -1.12 1.10
N PRO A 105 -3.95 -0.04 1.22
CA PRO A 105 -3.63 0.54 2.53
C PRO A 105 -4.82 1.19 3.24
N PHE A 106 -5.79 1.73 2.50
CA PHE A 106 -6.94 2.41 3.10
C PHE A 106 -7.75 1.51 4.05
N PRO A 107 -8.29 0.36 3.60
CA PRO A 107 -8.99 -0.55 4.50
C PRO A 107 -8.04 -1.22 5.49
N GLY A 108 -6.79 -1.52 5.10
CA GLY A 108 -5.83 -2.18 5.97
C GLY A 108 -5.48 -1.35 7.20
N ILE A 109 -5.06 -0.09 7.00
CA ILE A 109 -4.76 0.85 8.08
C ILE A 109 -6.02 1.13 8.90
N LYS A 110 -7.17 1.32 8.25
CA LYS A 110 -8.41 1.60 8.99
C LYS A 110 -8.84 0.43 9.88
N LEU A 111 -8.71 -0.81 9.41
CA LEU A 111 -9.03 -1.99 10.22
C LEU A 111 -8.10 -2.11 11.43
N ILE A 112 -6.80 -1.82 11.26
CA ILE A 112 -5.86 -1.81 12.38
C ILE A 112 -6.24 -0.72 13.39
N ASP A 113 -6.54 0.49 12.93
CA ASP A 113 -6.98 1.61 13.78
C ASP A 113 -8.23 1.26 14.60
N LEU A 114 -9.21 0.59 13.97
CA LEU A 114 -10.41 0.12 14.67
C LEU A 114 -10.12 -0.96 15.71
N VAL A 115 -9.17 -1.87 15.43
CA VAL A 115 -8.75 -2.90 16.40
C VAL A 115 -8.04 -2.26 17.59
N LEU A 116 -7.14 -1.31 17.35
CA LEU A 116 -6.45 -0.57 18.42
C LEU A 116 -7.46 0.19 19.29
N GLN A 117 -8.38 0.92 18.64
CA GLN A 117 -9.45 1.63 19.33
C GLN A 117 -10.31 0.68 20.19
N ALA A 118 -10.67 -0.49 19.67
CA ALA A 118 -11.43 -1.49 20.41
C ALA A 118 -10.65 -2.07 21.60
N MET A 119 -9.32 -2.08 21.54
CA MET A 119 -8.43 -2.47 22.63
C MET A 119 -8.13 -1.33 23.62
N GLY A 120 -8.61 -0.12 23.37
CA GLY A 120 -8.35 1.05 24.21
C GLY A 120 -6.95 1.65 24.03
N VAL A 121 -6.32 1.38 22.88
CA VAL A 121 -5.05 1.97 22.44
C VAL A 121 -5.31 3.06 21.42
#